data_AF-A0A397YDI1-F1
#
_entry.id   AF-A0A397YDI1-F1
#
_cell.length_a   1.000
_cell.length_b   1.000
_cell.length_c   1.000
_cell.angle_alpha   90.00
_cell.angle_beta   90.00
_cell.angle_gamma   90.00
#
_symmetry.space_group_name_H-M   'P 1'
#
loop_
_entity.id
_entity.type
_entity.pdbx_description
1 polymer ?
#
loop_
_entity_poly.entity_id
_entity_poly.type
_entity_poly.pdbx_seq_one_letter_code
_entity_poly.pdbx_strand_id
1 'polypeptide(L)'
;MSTQISEIEQEQLLEKLEIFKIHGRDKRRRKILRIIGKFFPARLLSLDVLKKYLEEKIFPRLGRKPFSILYVHTGVQRSENFPGISALRAIYDAIPVNVRDNLQEVYFLHPGLQSRLFLATCGRFLFSGGLYGKLRYVSRVDYLWEHVRRNEIEMPEFVYDHDDDLEYRPMMDYGQESDHARVYAGAAVDSPVSSFSMRCIS
;
A
#
# COMPACT_ATOMS: atom_id res chain seq x y z
N MET A 1 -0.58 19.73 -17.89
CA MET A 1 -0.95 18.98 -19.11
C MET A 1 -0.61 17.52 -18.85
N SER A 2 -1.59 16.64 -18.71
CA SER A 2 -1.35 15.21 -18.48
C SER A 2 -0.97 14.57 -19.81
N THR A 3 0.28 14.14 -19.95
CA THR A 3 0.71 13.31 -21.08
C THR A 3 0.03 11.96 -20.91
N GLN A 4 -1.16 11.78 -21.48
CA GLN A 4 -1.83 10.49 -21.50
C GLN A 4 -1.10 9.62 -22.52
N ILE A 5 -0.24 8.75 -22.00
CA ILE A 5 0.35 7.64 -22.75
C ILE A 5 -0.77 6.71 -23.23
N SER A 6 -0.55 6.02 -24.35
CA SER A 6 -1.54 5.13 -24.96
C SER A 6 -1.92 3.97 -24.03
N GLU A 7 -3.09 3.37 -24.25
CA GLU A 7 -3.56 2.24 -23.43
C GLU A 7 -2.56 1.07 -23.41
N ILE A 8 -1.92 0.79 -24.55
CA ILE A 8 -0.90 -0.27 -24.68
C ILE A 8 0.32 0.05 -23.82
N GLU A 9 0.79 1.30 -23.82
CA GLU A 9 1.91 1.72 -22.99
C GLU A 9 1.57 1.65 -21.49
N GLN A 10 0.32 1.96 -21.11
CA GLN A 10 -0.16 1.80 -19.74
C GLN A 10 -0.15 0.32 -19.30
N GLU A 11 -0.64 -0.59 -20.15
CA GLU A 11 -0.62 -2.04 -19.88
C GLU A 11 0.83 -2.55 -19.76
N GLN A 12 1.73 -2.15 -20.66
CA GLN A 12 3.14 -2.51 -20.60
C GLN A 12 3.81 -1.99 -19.32
N LEU A 13 3.43 -0.81 -18.87
CA LEU A 13 3.94 -0.22 -17.64
C LEU A 13 3.46 -0.99 -16.40
N LEU A 14 2.19 -1.43 -16.38
CA LEU A 14 1.67 -2.32 -15.33
C LEU A 14 2.45 -3.65 -15.25
N GLU A 15 2.73 -4.26 -16.40
CA GLU A 15 3.48 -5.52 -16.47
C GLU A 15 4.95 -5.33 -16.05
N LYS A 16 5.61 -4.29 -16.57
CA LYS A 16 7.03 -4.01 -16.29
C LYS A 16 7.29 -3.69 -14.82
N LEU A 17 6.37 -2.98 -14.17
CA LEU A 17 6.52 -2.57 -12.77
C LEU A 17 6.16 -3.70 -11.79
N GLU A 18 5.66 -4.85 -12.27
CA GLU A 18 5.23 -6.00 -11.47
C GLU A 18 4.35 -5.60 -10.27
N ILE A 19 3.49 -4.59 -10.45
CA ILE A 19 2.69 -4.00 -9.37
C ILE A 19 1.81 -5.07 -8.74
N PHE A 20 1.17 -5.88 -9.57
CA PHE A 20 0.30 -6.98 -9.18
C PHE A 20 1.01 -8.30 -9.44
N LYS A 21 1.45 -8.98 -8.38
CA LYS A 21 2.07 -10.31 -8.49
C LYS A 21 1.36 -11.29 -7.58
N ILE A 22 0.82 -12.37 -8.16
CA ILE A 22 0.28 -13.48 -7.38
C ILE A 22 1.45 -14.38 -7.03
N HIS A 23 1.91 -14.30 -5.78
CA HIS A 23 3.05 -15.05 -5.32
C HIS A 23 2.90 -15.37 -3.83
N GLY A 24 3.21 -16.62 -3.51
CA GLY A 24 3.12 -17.17 -2.17
C GLY A 24 1.73 -17.55 -1.69
N ARG A 25 1.73 -18.17 -0.51
CA ARG A 25 0.51 -18.56 0.21
C ARG A 25 0.62 -18.17 1.67
N ASP A 26 -0.54 -17.86 2.24
CA ASP A 26 -0.64 -17.65 3.67
C ASP A 26 -0.58 -18.99 4.44
N LYS A 27 -0.55 -18.92 5.77
CA LYS A 27 -0.57 -20.13 6.60
C LYS A 27 -1.83 -20.99 6.42
N ARG A 28 -2.94 -20.40 5.95
CA ARG A 28 -4.20 -21.08 5.61
C ARG A 28 -4.21 -21.63 4.16
N ARG A 29 -3.06 -21.63 3.46
CA ARG A 29 -2.87 -22.09 2.08
C ARG A 29 -3.65 -21.31 1.01
N ARG A 30 -4.10 -20.10 1.33
CA ARG A 30 -4.73 -19.16 0.39
C ARG A 30 -3.65 -18.46 -0.42
N LYS A 31 -3.90 -18.22 -1.72
CA LYS A 31 -2.98 -17.46 -2.57
C LYS A 31 -2.85 -16.03 -2.05
N ILE A 32 -1.67 -15.42 -2.25
CA ILE A 32 -1.45 -14.01 -1.92
C ILE A 32 -1.27 -13.19 -3.20
N LEU A 33 -2.07 -12.15 -3.36
CA LEU A 33 -1.86 -11.10 -4.35
C LEU A 33 -1.03 -9.99 -3.70
N ARG A 34 0.23 -9.86 -4.10
CA ARG A 34 1.11 -8.78 -3.68
C ARG A 34 0.86 -7.56 -4.56
N ILE A 35 0.67 -6.41 -3.91
CA ILE A 35 0.48 -5.10 -4.54
C ILE A 35 1.55 -4.15 -4.00
N ILE A 36 2.42 -3.63 -4.87
CA ILE A 36 3.46 -2.66 -4.48
C ILE A 36 2.99 -1.24 -4.75
N GLY A 37 2.65 -0.49 -3.70
CA GLY A 37 2.10 0.85 -3.83
C GLY A 37 3.08 1.86 -4.43
N LYS A 38 4.38 1.77 -4.09
CA LYS A 38 5.43 2.71 -4.55
C LYS A 38 5.54 2.80 -6.07
N PHE A 39 5.21 1.71 -6.77
CA PHE A 39 5.27 1.65 -8.23
C PHE A 39 3.91 1.94 -8.88
N PHE A 40 2.88 2.30 -8.13
CA PHE A 40 1.57 2.59 -8.70
C PHE A 40 1.59 3.95 -9.44
N PRO A 41 1.38 3.98 -10.77
CA PRO A 41 1.53 5.17 -11.60
C PRO A 41 0.23 5.99 -11.65
N ALA A 42 -0.21 6.54 -10.52
CA ALA A 42 -1.53 7.15 -10.39
C ALA A 42 -1.87 8.24 -11.41
N ARG A 43 -0.86 8.99 -11.90
CA ARG A 43 -1.04 10.07 -12.88
C ARG A 43 -1.13 9.62 -14.33
N LEU A 44 -0.59 8.45 -14.65
CA LEU A 44 -0.44 7.96 -16.03
C LEU A 44 -1.46 6.88 -16.39
N LEU A 45 -2.10 6.31 -15.38
CA LEU A 45 -2.92 5.11 -15.53
C LEU A 45 -4.40 5.45 -15.43
N SER A 46 -5.13 5.10 -16.49
CA SER A 46 -6.58 5.22 -16.53
C SER A 46 -7.25 4.09 -15.74
N LEU A 47 -8.42 4.38 -15.17
CA LEU A 47 -9.20 3.40 -14.42
C LEU A 47 -9.69 2.26 -15.30
N ASP A 48 -10.02 2.54 -16.56
CA ASP A 48 -10.53 1.55 -17.50
C ASP A 48 -9.44 0.53 -17.89
N VAL A 49 -8.22 1.00 -18.18
CA VAL A 49 -7.08 0.11 -18.46
C VAL A 49 -6.74 -0.73 -17.23
N LEU A 50 -6.73 -0.14 -16.03
CA LEU A 50 -6.50 -0.90 -14.81
C LEU A 50 -7.54 -1.99 -14.59
N LYS A 51 -8.82 -1.64 -14.76
CA LYS A 51 -9.93 -2.58 -14.61
C LYS A 51 -9.77 -3.74 -15.57
N LYS A 52 -9.56 -3.45 -16.86
CA LYS A 52 -9.37 -4.46 -17.91
C LYS A 52 -8.18 -5.36 -17.59
N TYR A 53 -7.05 -4.79 -17.16
CA TYR A 53 -5.88 -5.56 -16.74
C TYR A 53 -6.18 -6.51 -15.58
N LEU A 54 -6.87 -6.03 -14.54
CA LEU A 54 -7.23 -6.86 -13.39
C LEU A 54 -8.19 -8.00 -13.78
N GLU A 55 -9.18 -7.71 -14.62
CA GLU A 55 -10.18 -8.67 -15.12
C GLU A 55 -9.58 -9.74 -16.04
N GLU A 56 -8.67 -9.37 -16.93
CA GLU A 56 -8.09 -10.30 -17.90
C GLU A 56 -6.88 -11.07 -17.37
N LYS A 57 -6.03 -10.43 -16.55
CA LYS A 57 -4.73 -11.01 -16.16
C LYS A 57 -4.71 -11.50 -14.71
N ILE A 58 -5.39 -10.84 -13.78
CA ILE A 58 -5.25 -11.12 -12.34
C ILE A 58 -6.38 -11.99 -11.81
N PHE A 59 -7.65 -11.59 -11.97
CA PHE A 59 -8.80 -12.32 -11.42
C PHE A 59 -8.90 -13.77 -11.93
N PRO A 60 -8.65 -14.09 -13.21
CA PRO A 60 -8.68 -15.48 -13.69
C PRO A 60 -7.59 -16.34 -13.04
N ARG A 61 -6.42 -15.75 -12.75
CA ARG A 61 -5.30 -16.44 -12.09
C ARG A 61 -5.53 -16.66 -10.59
N LEU A 62 -6.28 -15.79 -9.93
CA LEU A 62 -6.74 -16.02 -8.55
C LEU A 62 -7.72 -17.20 -8.53
N GLY A 63 -8.65 -17.22 -9.49
CA GLY A 63 -9.69 -18.23 -9.63
C GLY A 63 -10.79 -18.08 -8.59
N ARG A 64 -11.64 -19.10 -8.43
CA ARG A 64 -12.78 -19.09 -7.48
C ARG A 64 -12.39 -19.46 -6.04
N LYS A 65 -11.09 -19.46 -5.72
CA LYS A 65 -10.60 -19.88 -4.41
C LYS A 65 -10.41 -18.67 -3.50
N PRO A 66 -10.56 -18.83 -2.17
CA PRO A 66 -10.25 -17.78 -1.23
C PRO A 66 -8.79 -17.34 -1.34
N PHE A 67 -8.55 -16.03 -1.28
CA PHE A 67 -7.22 -15.43 -1.37
C PHE A 67 -7.05 -14.27 -0.39
N SER A 68 -5.82 -13.83 -0.22
CA SER A 68 -5.45 -12.66 0.58
C SER A 68 -4.68 -11.66 -0.27
N ILE A 69 -4.75 -10.39 0.12
CA ILE A 69 -3.96 -9.32 -0.50
C ILE A 69 -2.86 -8.90 0.47
N LEU A 70 -1.67 -8.67 -0.07
CA LEU A 70 -0.57 -8.03 0.63
C LEU A 70 -0.29 -6.71 -0.07
N TYR A 71 -0.69 -5.61 0.55
CA TYR A 71 -0.41 -4.26 0.06
C TYR A 71 0.84 -3.71 0.76
N VAL A 72 1.89 -3.50 -0.02
CA VAL A 72 3.16 -2.94 0.46
C VAL A 72 3.13 -1.43 0.25
N HIS A 73 3.06 -0.69 1.35
CA HIS A 73 2.98 0.77 1.34
C HIS A 73 4.33 1.47 1.54
N THR A 74 5.41 0.70 1.70
CA THR A 74 6.76 1.22 1.84
C THR A 74 7.12 2.22 0.74
N GLY A 75 7.47 3.44 1.12
CA GLY A 75 7.93 4.47 0.18
C GLY A 75 6.87 4.99 -0.79
N VAL A 76 5.58 4.78 -0.50
CA VAL A 76 4.48 5.39 -1.24
C VAL A 76 4.46 6.89 -0.99
N GLN A 77 4.45 7.68 -2.07
CA GLN A 77 4.24 9.13 -2.00
C GLN A 77 2.84 9.47 -2.46
N ARG A 78 2.09 10.23 -1.66
CA ARG A 78 0.68 10.53 -1.97
C ARG A 78 0.56 11.37 -3.24
N SER A 79 1.47 12.30 -3.46
CA SER A 79 1.45 13.17 -4.64
C SER A 79 1.67 12.42 -5.96
N GLU A 80 2.35 11.27 -5.94
CA GLU A 80 2.75 10.53 -7.14
C GLU A 80 1.97 9.22 -7.32
N ASN A 81 1.74 8.48 -6.24
CA ASN A 81 1.22 7.12 -6.28
C ASN A 81 -0.25 6.98 -5.87
N PHE A 82 -0.84 8.00 -5.23
CA PHE A 82 -2.23 7.92 -4.78
C PHE A 82 -3.19 8.44 -5.86
N PRO A 83 -4.07 7.59 -6.43
CA PRO A 83 -4.98 7.98 -7.52
C PRO A 83 -6.12 8.90 -7.07
N GLY A 84 -6.22 9.20 -5.78
CA GLY A 84 -7.32 9.97 -5.21
C GLY A 84 -8.45 9.09 -4.68
N ILE A 85 -9.30 9.70 -3.86
CA ILE A 85 -10.36 9.00 -3.12
C ILE A 85 -11.42 8.42 -4.07
N SER A 86 -11.88 9.24 -5.03
CA SER A 86 -12.91 8.83 -6.00
C SER A 86 -12.42 7.71 -6.92
N ALA A 87 -11.16 7.80 -7.37
CA ALA A 87 -10.54 6.76 -8.19
C ALA A 87 -10.36 5.46 -7.40
N LEU A 88 -9.88 5.53 -6.16
CA LEU A 88 -9.75 4.37 -5.29
C LEU A 88 -11.11 3.67 -5.06
N ARG A 89 -12.18 4.46 -4.84
CA ARG A 89 -13.54 3.93 -4.74
C ARG A 89 -13.99 3.29 -6.05
N ALA A 90 -13.75 3.93 -7.19
CA ALA A 90 -14.09 3.37 -8.50
C ALA A 90 -13.36 2.05 -8.78
N ILE A 91 -12.07 1.94 -8.42
CA ILE A 91 -11.31 0.69 -8.49
C ILE A 91 -11.98 -0.39 -7.63
N TYR A 92 -12.35 -0.05 -6.40
CA TYR A 92 -13.02 -1.00 -5.50
C TYR A 92 -14.38 -1.46 -6.03
N ASP A 93 -15.19 -0.54 -6.52
CA ASP A 93 -16.53 -0.82 -7.07
C ASP A 93 -16.47 -1.62 -8.38
N ALA A 94 -15.37 -1.47 -9.14
CA ALA A 94 -15.12 -2.25 -10.35
C ALA A 94 -14.76 -3.71 -10.07
N ILE A 95 -14.35 -4.08 -8.84
CA ILE A 95 -14.02 -5.47 -8.52
C ILE A 95 -15.32 -6.29 -8.46
N PRO A 96 -15.44 -7.36 -9.27
CA PRO A 96 -16.61 -8.24 -9.25
C PRO A 96 -16.91 -8.78 -7.84
N VAL A 97 -18.20 -8.87 -7.48
CA VAL A 97 -18.66 -9.28 -6.13
C VAL A 97 -18.08 -10.65 -5.73
N ASN A 98 -18.08 -11.61 -6.65
CA ASN A 98 -17.49 -12.93 -6.44
C ASN A 98 -15.99 -12.90 -6.09
N VAL A 99 -15.23 -11.93 -6.61
CA VAL A 99 -13.81 -11.76 -6.27
C VAL A 99 -13.68 -11.13 -4.88
N ARG A 100 -14.53 -10.15 -4.55
CA ARG A 100 -14.56 -9.50 -3.22
C ARG A 100 -14.96 -10.46 -2.10
N ASP A 101 -15.86 -11.40 -2.37
CA ASP A 101 -16.28 -12.43 -1.41
C ASP A 101 -15.17 -13.45 -1.15
N ASN A 102 -14.40 -13.79 -2.18
CA ASN A 102 -13.25 -14.68 -2.06
C ASN A 102 -12.05 -14.03 -1.36
N LEU A 103 -11.96 -12.70 -1.34
CA LEU A 103 -10.94 -12.00 -0.57
C LEU A 103 -11.21 -12.16 0.93
N GLN A 104 -10.25 -12.68 1.66
CA GLN A 104 -10.43 -12.98 3.09
C GLN A 104 -9.70 -12.03 4.02
N GLU A 105 -8.47 -11.64 3.70
CA GLU A 105 -7.65 -10.75 4.52
C GLU A 105 -6.85 -9.81 3.59
N VAL A 106 -6.63 -8.58 4.05
CA VAL A 106 -5.77 -7.58 3.40
C VAL A 106 -4.70 -7.19 4.40
N TYR A 107 -3.47 -7.65 4.18
CA TYR A 107 -2.30 -7.25 4.95
C TYR A 107 -1.78 -5.92 4.40
N PHE A 108 -1.87 -4.87 5.19
CA PHE A 108 -1.32 -3.56 4.87
C PHE A 108 0.04 -3.45 5.57
N LEU A 109 1.11 -3.62 4.80
CA LEU A 109 2.49 -3.57 5.28
C LEU A 109 3.04 -2.15 5.23
N HIS A 110 3.68 -1.75 6.33
CA HIS A 110 4.25 -0.42 6.58
C HIS A 110 3.23 0.73 6.41
N PRO A 111 2.05 0.65 7.07
CA PRO A 111 1.09 1.74 7.06
C PRO A 111 1.62 2.90 7.90
N GLY A 112 1.99 4.01 7.24
CA GLY A 112 2.31 5.25 7.93
C GLY A 112 1.08 5.91 8.57
N LEU A 113 1.32 6.87 9.46
CA LEU A 113 0.27 7.56 10.23
C LEU A 113 -0.81 8.21 9.34
N GLN A 114 -0.44 8.82 8.22
CA GLN A 114 -1.43 9.46 7.34
C GLN A 114 -2.33 8.41 6.68
N SER A 115 -1.74 7.30 6.22
CA SER A 115 -2.50 6.20 5.61
C SER A 115 -3.47 5.55 6.62
N ARG A 116 -3.03 5.38 7.88
CA ARG A 116 -3.87 4.89 8.98
C ARG A 116 -5.03 5.84 9.26
N LEU A 117 -4.75 7.14 9.39
CA LEU A 117 -5.78 8.15 9.64
C LEU A 117 -6.77 8.24 8.47
N PHE A 118 -6.27 8.20 7.24
CA PHE A 118 -7.09 8.18 6.03
C PHE A 118 -8.02 6.97 6.01
N LEU A 119 -7.52 5.78 6.32
CA LEU A 119 -8.34 4.57 6.36
C LEU A 119 -9.32 4.55 7.54
N ALA A 120 -8.92 5.06 8.70
CA ALA A 120 -9.83 5.20 9.84
C ALA A 120 -10.99 6.17 9.53
N THR A 121 -10.70 7.26 8.81
CA THR A 121 -11.68 8.31 8.48
C THR A 121 -12.56 7.93 7.29
N CYS A 122 -11.95 7.44 6.20
CA CYS A 122 -12.64 7.22 4.92
C CYS A 122 -12.85 5.73 4.60
N GLY A 123 -12.10 4.81 5.21
CA GLY A 123 -12.09 3.40 4.81
C GLY A 123 -13.45 2.72 4.90
N ARG A 124 -14.28 3.06 5.90
CA ARG A 124 -15.64 2.51 6.03
C ARG A 124 -16.58 2.97 4.90
N PHE A 125 -16.37 4.17 4.38
CA PHE A 125 -17.15 4.73 3.27
C PHE A 125 -16.65 4.24 1.91
N LEU A 126 -15.33 4.16 1.74
CA LEU A 126 -14.72 3.76 0.46
C LEU A 126 -14.83 2.28 0.19
N PHE A 127 -14.74 1.45 1.24
CA PHE A 127 -14.72 0.00 1.11
C PHE A 127 -15.97 -0.63 1.72
N SER A 128 -17.11 -0.31 1.11
CA SER A 128 -18.42 -0.89 1.45
C SER A 128 -18.41 -2.41 1.27
N GLY A 129 -19.18 -3.19 2.05
CA GLY A 129 -19.19 -4.66 1.90
C GLY A 129 -18.07 -5.40 2.67
N GLY A 130 -17.55 -4.78 3.74
CA GLY A 130 -16.78 -5.50 4.76
C GLY A 130 -15.28 -5.65 4.49
N LEU A 131 -14.74 -5.09 3.40
CA LEU A 131 -13.29 -5.10 3.13
C LEU A 131 -12.50 -4.43 4.26
N TYR A 132 -13.00 -3.32 4.81
CA TYR A 132 -12.34 -2.66 5.95
C TYR A 132 -12.22 -3.59 7.17
N GLY A 133 -13.18 -4.48 7.39
CA GLY A 133 -13.11 -5.49 8.45
C GLY A 133 -12.11 -6.63 8.19
N LYS A 134 -11.66 -6.78 6.94
CA LYS A 134 -10.63 -7.73 6.51
C LYS A 134 -9.22 -7.11 6.54
N LEU A 135 -9.10 -5.83 6.88
CA LEU A 135 -7.85 -5.10 6.86
C LEU A 135 -7.01 -5.37 8.11
N ARG A 136 -5.73 -5.73 7.93
CA ARG A 136 -4.76 -6.00 8.99
C ARG A 136 -3.56 -5.09 8.80
N TYR A 137 -3.32 -4.20 9.74
CA TYR A 137 -2.15 -3.33 9.74
C TYR A 137 -0.92 -4.10 10.23
N VAL A 138 0.16 -4.02 9.48
CA VAL A 138 1.42 -4.72 9.76
C VAL A 138 2.56 -3.71 9.70
N SER A 139 3.03 -3.26 10.87
CA SER A 139 4.11 -2.25 10.95
C SER A 139 5.48 -2.75 10.54
N ARG A 140 5.74 -4.07 10.65
CA ARG A 140 7.04 -4.67 10.38
C ARG A 140 6.91 -5.93 9.56
N VAL A 141 7.93 -6.21 8.74
CA VAL A 141 8.01 -7.42 7.92
C VAL A 141 7.98 -8.68 8.80
N ASP A 142 8.58 -8.66 9.99
CA ASP A 142 8.55 -9.81 10.90
C ASP A 142 7.15 -10.23 11.35
N TYR A 143 6.27 -9.26 11.60
CA TYR A 143 4.87 -9.54 11.98
C TYR A 143 4.05 -10.11 10.80
N LEU A 144 4.47 -9.83 9.56
CA LEU A 144 3.85 -10.45 8.40
C LEU A 144 4.07 -11.97 8.40
N TRP A 145 5.25 -12.42 8.82
CA TRP A 145 5.62 -13.84 8.86
C TRP A 145 4.86 -14.66 9.90
N GLU A 146 4.20 -14.01 10.85
CA GLU A 146 3.24 -14.67 11.74
C GLU A 146 2.00 -15.15 10.99
N HIS A 147 1.67 -14.53 9.87
CA HIS A 147 0.46 -14.78 9.08
C HIS A 147 0.77 -15.49 7.75
N VAL A 148 1.98 -15.26 7.22
CA VAL A 148 2.42 -15.69 5.89
C VAL A 148 3.67 -16.56 5.97
N ARG A 149 3.87 -17.45 4.98
CA ARG A 149 5.03 -18.34 4.92
C ARG A 149 6.25 -17.59 4.35
N ARG A 150 7.32 -17.45 5.16
CA ARG A 150 8.57 -16.73 4.83
C ARG A 150 9.16 -17.13 3.47
N ASN A 151 9.26 -18.43 3.17
CA ASN A 151 9.91 -18.92 1.94
C ASN A 151 9.03 -18.85 0.69
N GLU A 152 7.79 -18.37 0.81
CA GLU A 152 6.86 -18.31 -0.32
C GLU A 152 6.62 -16.88 -0.83
N ILE A 153 7.12 -15.84 -0.14
CA ILE A 153 7.02 -14.45 -0.59
C ILE A 153 8.40 -13.82 -0.74
N GLU A 154 8.76 -13.53 -1.98
CA GLU A 154 9.83 -12.59 -2.29
C GLU A 154 9.38 -11.15 -2.05
N MET A 155 10.00 -10.48 -1.08
CA MET A 155 9.85 -9.05 -0.84
C MET A 155 10.97 -8.28 -1.54
N PRO A 156 10.67 -7.14 -2.18
CA PRO A 156 11.70 -6.26 -2.75
C PRO A 156 12.68 -5.74 -1.68
N GLU A 157 13.93 -5.55 -2.06
CA GLU A 157 15.02 -5.09 -1.17
C GLU A 157 14.69 -3.80 -0.42
N PHE A 158 14.13 -2.80 -1.11
CA PHE A 158 13.73 -1.52 -0.49
C PHE A 158 12.72 -1.65 0.65
N VAL A 159 12.01 -2.78 0.76
CA VAL A 159 11.09 -3.06 1.86
C VAL A 159 11.87 -3.42 3.13
N TYR A 160 12.96 -4.18 2.98
CA TYR A 160 13.86 -4.54 4.08
C TYR A 160 14.66 -3.33 4.56
N ASP A 161 15.22 -2.54 3.63
CA ASP A 161 15.92 -1.29 3.99
C ASP A 161 15.05 -0.37 4.88
N HIS A 162 13.75 -0.32 4.58
CA HIS A 162 12.82 0.46 5.38
C HIS A 162 12.47 -0.18 6.73
N ASP A 163 12.41 -1.52 6.82
CA ASP A 163 12.20 -2.21 8.10
C ASP A 163 13.40 -2.00 9.02
N ASP A 164 14.62 -2.06 8.48
CA ASP A 164 15.87 -1.78 9.19
C ASP A 164 15.88 -0.34 9.73
N ASP A 165 15.54 0.65 8.89
CA ASP A 165 15.40 2.05 9.32
C ASP A 165 14.41 2.20 10.49
N LEU A 166 13.28 1.49 10.46
CA LEU A 166 12.28 1.50 11.53
C LEU A 166 12.77 0.83 12.81
N GLU A 167 13.60 -0.20 12.71
CA GLU A 167 14.22 -0.86 13.86
C GLU A 167 15.17 0.08 14.61
N TYR A 168 15.95 0.87 13.89
CA TYR A 168 16.85 1.86 14.49
C TYR A 168 16.16 3.17 14.90
N ARG A 169 15.01 3.49 14.29
CA ARG A 169 14.29 4.77 14.50
C ARG A 169 12.78 4.56 14.62
N PRO A 170 12.30 3.95 15.72
CA PRO A 170 10.89 3.57 15.87
C PRO A 170 9.91 4.75 15.83
N MET A 171 10.36 5.98 16.12
CA MET A 171 9.52 7.18 16.00
C MET A 171 9.18 7.56 14.54
N MET A 172 9.86 7.00 13.54
CA MET A 172 9.56 7.27 12.12
C MET A 172 8.17 6.77 11.68
N ASP A 173 7.58 5.78 12.36
CA ASP A 173 6.19 5.32 12.10
C ASP A 173 5.14 6.41 12.48
N TYR A 174 5.54 7.39 13.31
CA TYR A 174 4.62 8.34 13.96
C TYR A 174 4.70 9.80 13.49
N GLY A 175 5.55 10.15 12.54
CA GLY A 175 5.51 11.51 12.01
C GLY A 175 6.75 11.95 11.27
N GLN A 176 6.75 11.78 9.95
CA GLN A 176 6.76 12.86 8.96
C GLN A 176 6.77 12.16 7.59
N GLU A 177 5.60 11.74 7.11
CA GLU A 177 5.40 11.44 5.69
C GLU A 177 5.49 12.78 4.92
N SER A 178 6.68 13.36 4.85
CA SER A 178 6.95 14.54 4.07
C SER A 178 7.07 14.13 2.62
N ASP A 179 6.22 14.68 1.75
CA ASP A 179 6.29 14.59 0.28
C ASP A 179 7.56 15.30 -0.29
N HIS A 180 8.50 15.69 0.57
CA HIS A 180 9.77 16.29 0.18
C HIS A 180 10.81 15.20 -0.07
N ALA A 181 11.60 15.35 -1.13
CA ALA A 181 12.73 14.48 -1.42
C ALA A 181 13.62 14.36 -0.17
N ARG A 182 13.85 13.12 0.29
CA ARG A 182 14.69 12.85 1.44
C ARG A 182 16.11 13.30 1.13
N VAL A 183 16.48 14.48 1.61
CA VAL A 183 17.90 14.85 1.71
C VAL A 183 18.45 13.96 2.81
N TYR A 184 19.32 13.02 2.46
CA TYR A 184 20.15 12.29 3.43
C TYR A 184 21.03 13.31 4.15
N ALA A 185 20.48 13.97 5.18
CA ALA A 185 21.28 14.66 6.16
C ALA A 185 21.91 13.57 7.02
N GLY A 186 23.20 13.31 6.78
CA GLY A 186 24.04 12.53 7.68
C GLY A 186 23.88 13.06 9.10
N ALA A 187 24.01 12.15 10.08
CA ALA A 187 23.83 12.41 11.50
C ALA A 187 24.49 13.73 11.94
N ALA A 188 23.70 14.79 12.04
CA ALA A 188 24.05 15.99 12.77
C ALA A 188 23.42 15.86 14.14
N VAL A 189 24.24 15.36 15.06
CA VAL A 189 24.05 15.50 16.50
C VAL A 189 23.96 17.00 16.79
N ASP A 190 22.87 17.45 17.41
CA ASP A 190 22.85 18.39 18.55
C ASP A 190 21.46 19.02 18.73
N SER A 191 20.87 18.78 19.90
CA SER A 191 19.74 19.56 20.44
C SER A 191 20.26 20.93 20.95
N PRO A 192 19.40 21.94 21.19
CA PRO A 192 18.68 21.99 22.47
C PRO A 192 17.25 22.57 22.43
N VAL A 193 16.39 21.96 23.24
CA VAL A 193 15.37 22.57 24.12
C VAL A 193 14.55 23.75 23.56
N SER A 194 13.32 23.46 23.14
CA SER A 194 12.28 24.50 22.97
C SER A 194 11.70 24.89 24.33
N SER A 195 12.04 26.07 24.81
CA SER A 195 11.46 26.72 25.97
C SER A 195 9.96 26.98 25.76
N PHE A 196 9.11 26.25 26.49
CA PHE A 196 7.68 26.56 26.60
C PHE A 196 7.49 27.84 27.43
N SER A 197 6.97 28.88 26.78
CA SER A 197 6.53 30.12 27.42
C SER A 197 5.09 29.95 27.92
N MET A 198 4.90 29.87 29.24
CA MET A 198 3.58 30.02 29.87
C MET A 198 3.33 31.50 30.16
N ARG A 199 2.50 32.15 29.35
CA ARG A 199 1.84 33.40 29.77
C ARG A 199 0.36 33.13 29.95
N CYS A 200 -0.03 33.08 31.22
CA CYS A 200 -1.41 33.13 31.69
C CYS A 200 -2.04 34.45 31.23
N ILE A 201 -3.28 34.37 30.75
CA ILE A 201 -4.14 35.53 30.54
C ILE A 201 -4.92 35.73 31.85
N SER A 202 -4.81 36.92 32.45
CA SER A 202 -5.67 37.41 33.53
C SER A 202 -6.91 38.08 32.96
#